data_AF-A0A934SP17-F1
#
_entry.id   AF-A0A934SP17-F1
#
_cell.length_a   1.000
_cell.length_b   1.000
_cell.length_c   1.000
_cell.angle_alpha   90.00
_cell.angle_beta   90.00
_cell.angle_gamma   90.00
#
_symmetry.space_group_name_H-M   'P 1'
#
loop_
_entity.id
_entity.type
_entity.pdbx_description
1 polymer ?
#
loop_
_entity_poly.entity_id
_entity_poly.type
_entity_poly.pdbx_seq_one_letter_code
_entity_poly.pdbx_strand_id
1 'polypeptide(L)'
;MHVVNLSEACNKLNDVIDRVSRDGDVTVISRPDAADAVIMSLDHYNSLIETMYLLQSPANAAQLARSIGRWRTEQARLRNLDDEEHEASHLLLLEDACRGLADVVAGQVKDAHGALSAIKRRRAAKSR
;
A
#
# COMPACT_ATOMS: atom_id res chain seq x y z
N MET A 1 19.49 -12.29 18.91
CA MET A 1 18.59 -13.23 19.61
C MET A 1 19.23 -13.63 20.93
N HIS A 2 18.49 -13.52 22.03
CA HIS A 2 18.93 -13.94 23.37
C HIS A 2 18.09 -15.10 23.88
N VAL A 3 18.69 -16.04 24.61
CA VAL A 3 17.99 -17.15 25.25
C VAL A 3 18.16 -17.04 26.75
N VAL A 4 17.06 -17.05 27.49
CA VAL A 4 17.04 -17.02 28.96
C VAL A 4 16.13 -18.14 29.47
N ASN A 5 16.41 -18.67 30.66
CA ASN A 5 15.48 -19.60 31.29
C ASN A 5 14.29 -18.84 31.90
N LEU A 6 13.18 -19.55 32.16
CA LEU A 6 11.97 -18.96 32.73
C LEU A 6 12.22 -18.21 34.05
N SER A 7 13.05 -18.75 34.95
CA SER A 7 13.30 -18.12 36.26
C SER A 7 14.01 -16.78 36.12
N GLU A 8 15.01 -16.70 35.24
CA GLU A 8 15.72 -15.46 34.94
C GLU A 8 14.80 -14.42 34.29
N ALA A 9 13.97 -14.84 33.32
CA ALA A 9 13.03 -13.96 32.65
C ALA A 9 12.00 -13.36 33.64
N CYS A 10 11.50 -14.16 34.58
CA CYS A 10 10.59 -13.67 35.61
C CYS A 10 11.27 -12.69 36.57
N ASN A 11 12.48 -13.00 37.02
CA ASN A 11 13.21 -12.17 37.98
C ASN A 11 13.68 -10.84 37.39
N LYS A 12 13.87 -10.77 36.07
CA LYS A 12 14.41 -9.61 35.34
C LYS A 12 13.49 -9.16 34.20
N LEU A 13 12.17 -9.27 34.37
CA LEU A 13 11.22 -9.04 33.28
C LEU A 13 11.35 -7.64 32.66
N ASN A 14 11.50 -6.60 33.49
CA ASN A 14 11.67 -5.23 33.00
C ASN A 14 12.94 -5.09 32.14
N ASP A 15 14.07 -5.64 32.59
CA ASP A 15 15.32 -5.60 31.81
C ASP A 15 15.18 -6.33 30.47
N VAL A 16 14.44 -7.44 30.44
CA VAL A 16 14.15 -8.18 29.20
C VAL A 16 13.31 -7.33 28.25
N ILE A 17 12.27 -6.66 28.75
CA ILE A 17 11.39 -5.78 27.94
C ILE A 17 12.16 -4.57 27.40
N ASP A 18 12.95 -3.92 28.26
CA ASP A 18 13.76 -2.76 27.88
C ASP A 18 14.78 -3.12 26.81
N ARG A 19 15.40 -4.31 26.95
CA ARG A 19 16.36 -4.82 25.97
C ARG A 19 15.70 -5.09 24.62
N VAL A 20 14.61 -5.86 24.55
CA VAL A 20 13.95 -6.15 23.26
C VAL A 20 13.42 -4.89 22.57
N SER A 21 13.04 -3.88 23.36
CA SER A 21 12.57 -2.60 22.84
C SER A 21 13.72 -1.75 22.28
N ARG A 22 14.88 -1.77 22.95
CA ARG A 22 16.07 -1.00 22.54
C ARG A 22 16.82 -1.63 21.38
N ASP A 23 17.03 -2.94 21.45
CA ASP A 23 17.91 -3.64 20.52
C ASP A 23 17.16 -4.06 19.24
N GLY A 24 15.82 -3.99 19.25
CA GLY A 24 14.99 -4.44 18.13
C GLY A 24 15.10 -5.94 17.85
N ASP A 25 15.52 -6.71 18.85
CA ASP A 25 15.83 -8.13 18.78
C ASP A 25 14.91 -8.94 19.71
N VAL A 26 14.85 -10.25 19.50
CA VAL A 26 13.94 -11.16 20.22
C VAL A 26 14.66 -11.87 21.38
N THR A 27 13.92 -12.08 22.48
CA THR A 27 14.36 -12.91 23.60
C THR A 27 13.50 -14.18 23.65
N VAL A 28 14.14 -15.35 23.60
CA VAL A 28 13.52 -16.66 23.76
C VAL A 28 13.60 -17.07 25.23
N ILE A 29 12.45 -17.46 25.80
CA ILE A 29 12.34 -18.03 27.13
C ILE A 29 12.28 -19.54 26.99
N SER A 30 13.34 -20.22 27.43
CA SER A 30 13.39 -21.68 27.45
C SER A 30 12.68 -22.24 28.68
N ARG A 31 11.88 -23.29 28.47
CA ARG A 31 11.14 -23.97 29.54
C ARG A 31 11.50 -25.47 29.58
N PRO A 32 11.95 -26.00 30.74
CA PRO A 32 12.35 -27.41 30.83
C PRO A 32 11.26 -28.42 30.46
N ASP A 33 10.01 -28.13 30.86
CA ASP A 33 8.88 -29.06 30.74
C ASP A 33 7.74 -28.49 29.86
N ALA A 34 8.02 -27.51 29.00
CA ALA A 34 7.02 -26.89 28.13
C ALA A 34 7.65 -26.28 26.87
N ALA A 35 6.83 -25.95 25.87
CA ALA A 35 7.30 -25.26 24.67
C ALA A 35 7.92 -23.89 24.99
N ASP A 36 8.93 -23.45 24.25
CA ASP A 36 9.55 -22.15 24.47
C ASP A 36 8.60 -20.99 24.10
N ALA A 37 8.86 -19.81 24.67
CA ALA A 37 8.13 -18.59 24.37
C ALA A 37 9.07 -17.51 23.82
N VAL A 38 8.53 -16.58 23.03
CA VAL A 38 9.31 -15.46 22.48
C VAL A 38 8.74 -14.15 22.98
N ILE A 39 9.62 -13.28 23.47
CA ILE A 39 9.33 -11.88 23.76
C ILE A 39 10.03 -11.02 22.71
N MET A 40 9.30 -10.06 22.17
CA MET A 40 9.79 -9.06 21.21
C MET A 40 9.07 -7.74 21.44
N SER A 41 9.61 -6.64 20.92
CA SER A 41 8.91 -5.36 20.96
C SER A 41 7.66 -5.37 20.08
N LEU A 42 6.68 -4.53 20.40
CA LEU A 42 5.48 -4.37 19.58
C LEU A 42 5.81 -3.89 18.16
N ASP A 43 6.79 -3.00 18.03
CA ASP A 43 7.25 -2.49 16.74
C ASP A 43 7.85 -3.60 15.86
N HIS A 44 8.66 -4.48 16.47
CA HIS A 44 9.23 -5.63 15.79
C HIS A 44 8.14 -6.62 15.36
N TYR A 45 7.17 -6.89 16.22
CA TYR A 45 6.01 -7.73 15.90
C TYR A 45 5.22 -7.16 14.71
N ASN A 46 4.89 -5.87 14.74
CA ASN A 46 4.13 -5.22 13.66
C ASN A 46 4.89 -5.25 12.33
N SER A 47 6.20 -4.95 12.36
CA SER A 47 7.06 -5.00 11.18
C SER A 47 7.10 -6.41 10.56
N LEU A 48 7.13 -7.45 11.38
CA LEU A 48 7.11 -8.84 10.92
C LEU A 48 5.77 -9.20 10.27
N ILE A 49 4.65 -8.86 10.90
CA ILE A 49 3.31 -9.10 10.37
C ILE A 49 3.08 -8.34 9.06
N GLU A 50 3.50 -7.07 8.99
CA GLU A 50 3.42 -6.28 7.76
C GLU A 50 4.25 -6.89 6.64
N THR A 51 5.48 -7.31 6.93
CA THR A 51 6.33 -7.99 5.94
C THR A 51 5.69 -9.28 5.45
N MET A 52 5.14 -10.11 6.34
CA MET A 52 4.43 -11.33 5.96
C MET A 52 3.21 -11.00 5.08
N TYR A 53 2.43 -9.98 5.43
CA TYR A 53 1.27 -9.54 4.67
C TYR A 53 1.67 -9.08 3.25
N LEU A 54 2.70 -8.24 3.14
CA LEU A 54 3.20 -7.75 1.84
C LEU A 54 3.70 -8.90 0.96
N LEU A 55 4.32 -9.92 1.55
CA LEU A 55 4.90 -11.04 0.82
C LEU A 55 3.92 -12.20 0.57
N GLN A 56 2.72 -12.18 1.16
CA GLN A 56 1.74 -13.27 1.04
C GLN A 56 1.28 -13.51 -0.40
N SER A 57 1.21 -12.45 -1.22
CA SER A 57 0.89 -12.55 -2.65
C SER A 57 2.16 -12.62 -3.50
N PRO A 58 2.40 -13.71 -4.27
CA PRO A 58 3.58 -13.81 -5.13
C PRO A 58 3.68 -12.67 -6.15
N ALA A 59 2.54 -12.20 -6.67
CA ALA A 59 2.50 -11.08 -7.60
C ALA A 59 2.94 -9.78 -6.92
N ASN A 60 2.48 -9.52 -5.69
CA ASN A 60 2.87 -8.34 -4.92
C ASN A 60 4.35 -8.41 -4.50
N ALA A 61 4.82 -9.56 -4.02
CA ALA A 61 6.22 -9.79 -3.66
C ALA A 61 7.16 -9.52 -4.86
N ALA A 62 6.82 -10.04 -6.03
CA ALA A 62 7.59 -9.81 -7.25
C ALA A 62 7.57 -8.33 -7.67
N GLN A 63 6.43 -7.65 -7.54
CA GLN A 63 6.32 -6.22 -7.84
C GLN A 63 7.14 -5.37 -6.86
N LEU A 64 7.06 -5.66 -5.56
CA LEU A 64 7.82 -4.98 -4.52
C LEU A 64 9.33 -5.15 -4.74
N ALA A 65 9.78 -6.39 -5.04
CA ALA A 65 11.18 -6.66 -5.36
C ALA A 65 11.67 -5.84 -6.56
N ARG A 66 10.87 -5.76 -7.64
CA ARG A 66 11.20 -4.91 -8.80
C ARG A 66 11.26 -3.43 -8.43
N SER A 67 10.33 -2.94 -7.62
CA SER A 67 10.30 -1.54 -7.19
C SER A 67 11.50 -1.16 -6.32
N ILE A 68 11.86 -2.02 -5.36
CA ILE A 68 13.07 -1.86 -4.54
C ILE A 68 14.33 -1.89 -5.42
N GLY A 69 14.39 -2.78 -6.41
CA GLY A 69 15.49 -2.84 -7.37
C GLY A 69 15.67 -1.54 -8.17
N ARG A 70 14.57 -0.97 -8.69
CA ARG A 70 14.59 0.33 -9.39
C ARG A 70 15.03 1.46 -8.46
N TRP A 71 14.56 1.47 -7.22
CA TRP A 71 14.96 2.47 -6.23
C TRP A 71 16.47 2.43 -5.94
N ARG A 72 17.01 1.22 -5.71
CA ARG A 72 18.44 1.03 -5.43
C ARG A 72 19.37 1.37 -6.60
N THR A 73 18.85 1.37 -7.82
CA THR A 73 19.62 1.68 -9.04
C THR A 73 19.40 3.11 -9.53
N GLU A 74 18.84 3.99 -8.68
CA GLU A 74 18.51 5.40 -8.99
C GLU A 74 17.59 5.57 -10.21
N GLN A 75 16.89 4.51 -10.62
CA GLN A 75 15.89 4.55 -11.70
C GLN A 75 14.52 5.03 -11.20
N ALA A 76 14.46 5.59 -10.00
CA ALA A 76 13.24 6.14 -9.43
C ALA A 76 12.97 7.52 -10.03
N ARG A 77 11.79 7.70 -10.62
CA ARG A 77 11.33 9.01 -11.09
C ARG A 77 10.67 9.74 -9.93
N LEU A 78 11.23 10.89 -9.56
CA LEU A 78 10.55 11.84 -8.69
C LEU A 78 9.35 12.42 -9.44
N ARG A 79 8.16 12.29 -8.87
CA ARG A 79 6.95 13.00 -9.29
C ARG A 79 6.54 13.88 -8.12
N ASN A 80 6.24 15.16 -8.38
CA ASN A 80 5.56 15.96 -7.38
C ASN A 80 4.14 15.43 -7.22
N LEU A 81 3.60 15.45 -6.01
CA LEU A 81 2.23 14.99 -5.77
C LEU A 81 1.19 15.93 -6.42
N ASP A 82 1.60 17.17 -6.70
CA ASP A 82 0.83 18.17 -7.45
C ASP A 82 1.02 18.02 -8.97
N ASP A 83 2.05 17.29 -9.37
CA ASP A 83 2.33 16.96 -10.76
C ASP A 83 1.56 15.69 -11.14
N GLU A 84 0.50 15.96 -11.89
CA GLU A 84 0.00 15.17 -13.03
C GLU A 84 -1.38 14.47 -12.86
N GLU A 85 -2.17 14.68 -13.91
CA GLU A 85 -3.22 13.79 -14.46
C GLU A 85 -4.70 14.12 -14.19
N HIS A 86 -5.07 15.27 -13.61
CA HIS A 86 -6.49 15.67 -13.51
C HIS A 86 -6.99 16.63 -14.59
N GLU A 87 -6.15 17.50 -15.17
CA GLU A 87 -6.64 18.54 -16.09
C GLU A 87 -7.19 18.01 -17.41
N ALA A 88 -6.48 17.08 -18.06
CA ALA A 88 -6.88 16.57 -19.37
C ALA A 88 -8.20 15.77 -19.32
N SER A 89 -8.43 15.00 -18.25
CA SER A 89 -9.67 14.25 -18.06
C SER A 89 -10.84 15.15 -17.62
N HIS A 90 -10.59 16.14 -16.74
CA HIS A 90 -11.62 17.09 -16.30
C HIS A 90 -12.05 18.07 -17.40
N LEU A 91 -11.13 18.58 -18.22
CA LEU A 91 -11.45 19.46 -19.34
C LEU A 91 -12.31 18.74 -20.38
N LEU A 92 -12.02 17.47 -20.67
CA LEU A 92 -12.85 16.64 -21.54
C LEU A 92 -14.27 16.43 -20.99
N LEU A 93 -14.38 16.24 -19.68
CA LEU A 93 -15.65 16.10 -18.97
C LEU A 93 -16.48 17.39 -19.05
N LEU A 94 -15.85 18.54 -18.89
CA LEU A 94 -16.47 19.86 -19.01
C LEU A 94 -16.95 20.14 -20.43
N GLU A 95 -16.12 19.91 -21.45
CA GLU A 95 -16.50 20.09 -22.86
C GLU A 95 -17.69 19.19 -23.26
N ASP A 96 -17.66 17.91 -22.87
CA ASP A 96 -18.74 16.95 -23.13
C ASP A 96 -20.03 17.36 -22.40
N ALA A 97 -19.92 17.85 -21.15
CA ALA A 97 -21.06 18.31 -20.35
C ALA A 97 -21.70 19.58 -20.96
N CYS A 98 -20.89 20.57 -21.33
CA CYS A 98 -21.38 21.78 -22.00
C CYS A 98 -22.07 21.45 -23.33
N ARG A 99 -21.55 20.49 -24.10
CA ARG A 99 -22.19 20.03 -25.34
C ARG A 99 -23.52 19.33 -25.08
N GLY A 100 -23.58 18.46 -24.08
CA GLY A 100 -24.82 17.79 -23.69
C GLY A 100 -25.91 18.78 -23.24
N LEU A 101 -25.54 19.83 -22.50
CA LEU A 101 -26.44 20.92 -22.13
C LEU A 101 -26.98 21.67 -23.37
N ALA A 102 -26.13 21.95 -24.36
CA ALA A 102 -26.56 22.59 -25.61
C ALA A 102 -27.54 21.70 -26.40
N ASP A 103 -27.33 20.38 -26.44
CA ASP A 103 -28.23 19.44 -27.10
C ASP A 103 -29.61 19.41 -26.42
N VAL A 104 -29.65 19.48 -25.08
CA VAL A 104 -30.90 19.56 -24.31
C VAL A 104 -31.65 20.86 -24.60
N VAL A 105 -30.95 22.00 -24.62
CA VAL A 105 -31.55 23.31 -24.95
C VAL A 105 -32.10 23.33 -26.39
N ALA A 106 -31.43 22.64 -27.32
CA ALA A 106 -31.88 22.49 -28.70
C ALA A 106 -33.00 21.45 -28.88
N GLY A 107 -33.50 20.83 -27.79
CA GLY A 107 -34.55 19.81 -27.82
C GLY A 107 -34.10 18.45 -28.38
N GLN A 108 -32.80 18.24 -28.59
CA GLN A 108 -32.20 17.01 -29.11
C GLN A 108 -31.91 16.04 -27.96
N VAL A 109 -32.95 15.62 -27.24
CA VAL A 109 -32.79 14.71 -26.10
C VAL A 109 -32.69 13.26 -26.60
N LYS A 110 -31.56 12.62 -26.32
CA LYS A 110 -31.33 11.18 -26.57
C LYS A 110 -31.44 10.41 -25.26
N ASP A 111 -31.71 9.11 -25.34
CA ASP A 111 -31.70 8.24 -24.17
C ASP A 111 -30.30 8.23 -23.52
N ALA A 112 -30.27 8.07 -22.19
CA ALA A 112 -29.02 8.18 -21.42
C ALA A 112 -27.96 7.15 -21.84
N HIS A 113 -28.38 5.96 -22.28
CA HIS A 113 -27.46 4.88 -22.66
C HIS A 113 -26.80 5.15 -24.01
N GLY A 114 -27.55 5.66 -24.99
CA GLY A 114 -27.05 6.14 -26.27
C GLY A 114 -26.07 7.31 -26.12
N ALA A 115 -26.39 8.26 -25.24
CA ALA A 115 -25.52 9.40 -24.93
C ALA A 115 -24.18 8.95 -24.30
N LEU A 116 -24.22 8.07 -23.29
CA LEU A 116 -23.02 7.53 -22.63
C LEU A 116 -22.14 6.72 -23.60
N SER A 117 -22.76 5.95 -24.50
CA SER A 117 -22.05 5.17 -25.52
C SER A 117 -21.36 6.06 -26.57
N ALA A 118 -21.95 7.20 -26.92
CA ALA A 118 -21.34 8.18 -27.81
C ALA A 118 -20.18 8.93 -27.13
N ILE A 119 -20.31 9.27 -25.85
CA ILE A 119 -19.25 9.90 -25.06
C ILE A 119 -18.05 8.95 -24.94
N LYS A 120 -18.26 7.68 -24.53
CA LYS A 120 -17.19 6.69 -24.42
C LYS A 120 -16.40 6.51 -25.73
N ARG A 121 -17.10 6.45 -26.87
CA ARG A 121 -16.45 6.35 -28.20
C ARG A 121 -15.61 7.59 -28.54
N ARG A 122 -16.09 8.79 -28.23
CA ARG A 122 -15.34 10.05 -28.44
C ARG A 122 -14.08 10.12 -27.59
N ARG A 123 -14.15 9.72 -26.32
CA ARG A 123 -12.98 9.70 -25.43
C ARG A 123 -11.91 8.73 -25.90
N ALA A 124 -12.31 7.54 -26.36
CA ALA A 124 -11.38 6.56 -26.92
C ALA A 124 -10.67 7.06 -28.19
N ALA A 125 -11.29 7.96 -28.95
CA ALA A 125 -10.69 8.56 -30.15
C ALA A 125 -9.75 9.75 -29.83
N LYS A 126 -10.03 10.51 -28.75
CA LYS A 126 -9.24 11.69 -28.33
C LYS A 126 -8.06 11.34 -27.40
N SER A 127 -8.01 10.09 -26.92
CA SER A 127 -6.91 9.51 -26.12
C SER A 127 -5.82 8.82 -26.97
N ARG A 128 -5.91 8.87 -28.30
CA ARG A 128 -4.90 8.40 -29.26
C ARG A 128 -4.18 9.58 -29.87
#